data_AF-A0A285UR31-F1
#
_entry.id   AF-A0A285UR31-F1
#
_cell.length_a   1.000
_cell.length_b   1.000
_cell.length_c   1.000
_cell.angle_alpha   90.00
_cell.angle_beta   90.00
_cell.angle_gamma   90.00
#
_symmetry.space_group_name_H-M   'P 1'
#
loop_
_entity.id
_entity.type
_entity.pdbx_description
1 polymer ?
#
loop_
_entity_poly.entity_id
_entity_poly.type
_entity_poly.pdbx_seq_one_letter_code
_entity_poly.pdbx_strand_id
1 'polypeptide(L)'
;MTGGTDADVLIVGAGPAALFAVFQLGLYGLRCHLVDGLDKAGGQCVVLYPDKPIYDVPAFVQIDGGALTERLLAQAAPFNPRFSFGCTVLHVAPQGDGRWQLRLDDGTCVRAGYIILAAGLGLFSVPPEGRTEEAQLVSGPVADWPFARSRGGMTVDPSTFETSCAGIFAIGDACDYPGKVKLILSAFHEAALATQEIRKRVAGGGRVPIEYTTTSKRIREMLGRD
;
A
#
# COMPACT_ATOMS: atom_id res chain seq x y z
N MET A 1 -22.30 -16.82 -9.30
CA MET A 1 -21.30 -17.23 -8.29
C MET A 1 -20.24 -16.15 -8.22
N THR A 2 -20.37 -15.21 -7.29
CA THR A 2 -19.43 -14.10 -7.08
C THR A 2 -18.18 -14.63 -6.38
N GLY A 3 -17.09 -14.84 -7.11
CA GLY A 3 -15.80 -15.32 -6.58
C GLY A 3 -15.09 -14.26 -5.73
N GLY A 4 -15.68 -13.91 -4.59
CA GLY A 4 -15.07 -13.00 -3.64
C GLY A 4 -13.79 -13.61 -3.07
N THR A 5 -12.67 -12.92 -3.24
CA THR A 5 -11.39 -13.33 -2.65
C THR A 5 -11.24 -12.65 -1.29
N ASP A 6 -10.93 -13.43 -0.25
CA ASP A 6 -10.74 -12.93 1.11
C ASP A 6 -9.25 -12.57 1.35
N ALA A 7 -8.99 -11.33 1.73
CA ALA A 7 -7.70 -10.84 2.22
C ALA A 7 -7.80 -10.43 3.69
N ASP A 8 -6.66 -10.36 4.39
CA ASP A 8 -6.61 -9.77 5.72
C ASP A 8 -6.54 -8.23 5.59
N VAL A 9 -5.77 -7.76 4.60
CA VAL A 9 -5.61 -6.33 4.29
C VAL A 9 -5.76 -6.07 2.79
N LEU A 10 -6.61 -5.13 2.40
CA LEU A 10 -6.58 -4.56 1.04
C LEU A 10 -5.64 -3.35 1.01
N ILE A 11 -4.81 -3.23 -0.01
CA ILE A 11 -3.99 -2.06 -0.26
C ILE A 11 -4.43 -1.40 -1.57
N VAL A 12 -4.80 -0.11 -1.52
CA VAL A 12 -5.14 0.67 -2.72
C VAL A 12 -3.90 1.42 -3.17
N GLY A 13 -3.37 1.04 -4.32
CA GLY A 13 -2.08 1.47 -4.85
C GLY A 13 -1.03 0.35 -4.80
N ALA A 14 -0.08 0.41 -5.72
CA ALA A 14 1.04 -0.52 -5.88
C ALA A 14 2.39 0.23 -6.03
N GLY A 15 2.48 1.46 -5.52
CA GLY A 15 3.73 2.23 -5.43
C GLY A 15 4.65 1.74 -4.30
N PRO A 16 5.82 2.39 -4.09
CA PRO A 16 6.83 1.94 -3.12
C PRO A 16 6.29 1.74 -1.70
N ALA A 17 5.44 2.65 -1.23
CA ALA A 17 4.78 2.57 0.08
C ALA A 17 3.97 1.28 0.24
N ALA A 18 3.16 0.95 -0.78
CA ALA A 18 2.32 -0.23 -0.80
C ALA A 18 3.15 -1.52 -0.83
N LEU A 19 4.16 -1.58 -1.70
CA LEU A 19 5.04 -2.75 -1.81
C LEU A 19 5.81 -3.02 -0.52
N PHE A 20 6.27 -1.97 0.18
CA PHE A 20 6.90 -2.15 1.47
C PHE A 20 5.90 -2.54 2.58
N ALA A 21 4.66 -2.05 2.53
CA ALA A 21 3.61 -2.49 3.43
C ALA A 21 3.30 -3.99 3.29
N VAL A 22 3.36 -4.54 2.07
CA VAL A 22 3.28 -6.00 1.84
C VAL A 22 4.36 -6.74 2.61
N PHE A 23 5.61 -6.28 2.51
CA PHE A 23 6.72 -6.90 3.23
C PHE A 23 6.46 -6.91 4.74
N GLN A 24 6.05 -5.78 5.32
CA GLN A 24 5.76 -5.68 6.76
C GLN A 24 4.59 -6.58 7.20
N LEU A 25 3.47 -6.57 6.47
CA LEU A 25 2.33 -7.46 6.74
C LEU A 25 2.71 -8.93 6.63
N GLY A 26 3.53 -9.25 5.62
CA GLY A 26 4.07 -10.57 5.40
C GLY A 26 4.85 -11.10 6.60
N LEU A 27 5.68 -10.29 7.25
CA LEU A 27 6.40 -10.66 8.48
C LEU A 27 5.46 -11.06 9.64
N TYR A 28 4.20 -10.64 9.58
CA TYR A 28 3.16 -10.93 10.56
C TYR A 28 2.22 -12.07 10.13
N GLY A 29 2.45 -12.65 8.95
CA GLY A 29 1.62 -13.71 8.38
C GLY A 29 0.28 -13.21 7.81
N LEU A 30 0.15 -11.91 7.58
CA LEU A 30 -1.08 -11.30 7.07
C LEU A 30 -1.08 -11.28 5.54
N ARG A 31 -2.14 -11.81 4.94
CA ARG A 31 -2.32 -11.85 3.49
C ARG A 31 -2.87 -10.53 3.01
N CYS A 32 -2.29 -10.02 1.93
CA CYS A 32 -2.69 -8.76 1.32
C CYS A 32 -3.13 -8.93 -0.14
N HIS A 33 -4.03 -8.05 -0.57
CA HIS A 33 -4.42 -7.90 -1.97
C HIS A 33 -4.29 -6.42 -2.34
N LEU A 34 -3.44 -6.15 -3.34
CA LEU A 34 -3.19 -4.83 -3.89
C LEU A 34 -4.07 -4.58 -5.11
N VAL A 35 -4.60 -3.37 -5.21
CA VAL A 35 -5.38 -2.91 -6.35
C VAL A 35 -4.75 -1.61 -6.87
N ASP A 36 -4.42 -1.55 -8.14
CA ASP A 36 -3.90 -0.34 -8.77
C ASP A 36 -4.51 -0.17 -10.17
N GLY A 37 -4.77 1.09 -10.54
CA GLY A 37 -5.29 1.44 -11.86
C GLY A 37 -4.24 1.27 -12.97
N LEU A 38 -2.95 1.26 -12.62
CA LEU A 38 -1.88 0.92 -13.54
C LEU A 38 -1.87 -0.57 -13.87
N ASP A 39 -1.34 -0.92 -15.04
CA ASP A 39 -1.15 -2.30 -15.51
C ASP A 39 0.03 -3.03 -14.83
N LYS A 40 0.82 -2.30 -14.02
CA LYS A 40 2.02 -2.79 -13.32
C LYS A 40 2.26 -2.06 -12.00
N ALA A 41 3.05 -2.67 -11.13
CA ALA A 41 3.50 -2.07 -9.87
C ALA A 41 4.58 -1.00 -10.08
N GLY A 42 4.73 -0.12 -9.08
CA GLY A 42 5.77 0.91 -9.00
C GLY A 42 5.23 2.34 -8.91
N GLY A 43 3.97 2.56 -9.28
CA GLY A 43 3.32 3.87 -9.20
C GLY A 43 4.15 4.97 -9.88
N GLN A 44 4.34 6.09 -9.17
CA GLN A 44 5.13 7.22 -9.65
C GLN A 44 6.53 6.84 -10.14
N CYS A 45 7.21 5.89 -9.48
CA CYS A 45 8.58 5.54 -9.82
C CYS A 45 8.72 4.93 -11.22
N VAL A 46 7.73 4.16 -11.67
CA VAL A 46 7.78 3.52 -13.00
C VAL A 46 7.06 4.33 -14.08
N VAL A 47 6.14 5.20 -13.69
CA VAL A 47 5.36 6.03 -14.63
C VAL A 47 6.09 7.33 -14.97
N LEU A 48 6.62 8.02 -13.95
CA LEU A 48 7.14 9.38 -14.12
C LEU A 48 8.65 9.42 -14.29
N TYR A 49 9.37 8.50 -13.65
CA TYR A 49 10.83 8.59 -13.57
C TYR A 49 11.54 7.22 -13.48
N PRO A 50 11.21 6.23 -14.34
CA PRO A 50 11.77 4.87 -14.26
C PRO A 50 13.30 4.85 -14.31
N ASP A 51 13.90 5.66 -15.18
CA ASP A 51 15.35 5.71 -15.41
C ASP A 51 16.03 6.90 -14.70
N LYS A 52 15.32 7.61 -13.82
CA LYS A 52 15.93 8.73 -13.08
C LYS A 52 16.52 8.24 -11.76
N PRO A 53 17.72 8.72 -11.42
CA PRO A 53 18.36 8.37 -10.17
C PRO A 53 17.69 9.04 -8.97
N ILE A 54 17.51 8.26 -7.91
CA ILE A 54 17.05 8.66 -6.58
C ILE A 54 18.23 8.54 -5.62
N TYR A 55 18.44 9.56 -4.78
CA TYR A 55 19.65 9.70 -3.94
C TYR A 55 19.37 9.75 -2.44
N ASP A 56 18.09 9.69 -2.04
CA ASP A 56 17.63 9.89 -0.67
C ASP A 56 16.87 8.67 -0.11
N VAL A 57 16.97 7.51 -0.78
CA VAL A 57 16.58 6.22 -0.19
C VAL A 57 17.73 5.73 0.69
N PRO A 58 17.51 5.50 2.01
CA PRO A 58 18.58 5.11 2.92
C PRO A 58 19.39 3.89 2.44
N ALA A 59 20.71 3.96 2.63
CA ALA A 59 21.70 2.96 2.21
C ALA A 59 21.92 2.78 0.70
N PHE A 60 21.19 3.50 -0.15
CA PHE A 60 21.52 3.61 -1.57
C PHE A 60 22.25 4.93 -1.83
N VAL A 61 23.48 4.85 -2.37
CA VAL A 61 24.15 6.05 -2.91
C VAL A 61 23.34 6.61 -4.07
N GLN A 62 22.81 5.71 -4.91
CA GLN A 62 21.92 6.01 -6.03
C GLN A 62 21.09 4.75 -6.33
N ILE A 63 19.82 4.93 -6.67
CA ILE A 63 18.97 3.88 -7.24
C ILE A 63 17.93 4.48 -8.18
N ASP A 64 17.72 3.88 -9.35
CA ASP A 64 16.72 4.37 -10.31
C ASP A 64 15.30 3.91 -9.92
N GLY A 65 14.27 4.64 -10.34
CA GLY A 65 12.87 4.37 -9.97
C GLY A 65 12.37 2.95 -10.32
N GLY A 66 12.73 2.46 -11.50
CA GLY A 66 12.44 1.09 -11.93
C GLY A 66 13.16 0.06 -11.06
N ALA A 67 14.46 0.24 -10.85
CA ALA A 67 15.28 -0.66 -10.03
C ALA A 67 14.82 -0.72 -8.56
N LEU A 68 14.38 0.40 -8.00
CA LEU A 68 13.78 0.45 -6.67
C LEU A 68 12.50 -0.41 -6.62
N THR A 69 11.64 -0.28 -7.62
CA THR A 69 10.39 -1.04 -7.72
C THR A 69 10.67 -2.55 -7.80
N GLU A 70 11.61 -2.97 -8.65
CA GLU A 70 12.00 -4.38 -8.77
C GLU A 70 12.51 -4.96 -7.45
N ARG A 71 13.32 -4.20 -6.71
CA ARG A 71 13.84 -4.63 -5.40
C ARG A 71 12.74 -4.76 -4.36
N LEU A 72 11.77 -3.83 -4.35
CA LEU A 72 10.62 -3.90 -3.44
C LEU A 72 9.70 -5.09 -3.76
N LEU A 73 9.47 -5.37 -5.05
CA LEU A 73 8.75 -6.57 -5.48
C LEU A 73 9.49 -7.84 -5.05
N ALA A 74 10.81 -7.91 -5.26
CA ALA A 74 11.63 -9.04 -4.82
C ALA A 74 11.61 -9.22 -3.29
N GLN A 75 11.60 -8.12 -2.54
CA GLN A 75 11.48 -8.13 -1.09
C GLN A 75 10.11 -8.64 -0.63
N ALA A 76 9.03 -8.28 -1.34
CA ALA A 76 7.67 -8.70 -1.04
C ALA A 76 7.34 -10.13 -1.52
N ALA A 77 8.09 -10.65 -2.51
CA ALA A 77 7.81 -11.91 -3.19
C ALA A 77 7.61 -13.13 -2.27
N PRO A 78 8.37 -13.35 -1.17
CA PRO A 78 8.18 -14.50 -0.29
C PRO A 78 6.77 -14.61 0.30
N PHE A 79 6.02 -13.51 0.35
CA PHE A 79 4.68 -13.45 0.93
C PHE A 79 3.54 -13.64 -0.08
N ASN A 80 3.86 -13.91 -1.35
CA ASN A 80 2.91 -14.17 -2.43
C ASN A 80 1.73 -13.16 -2.46
N PRO A 81 2.01 -11.84 -2.52
CA PRO A 81 0.95 -10.84 -2.59
C PRO A 81 0.08 -11.02 -3.83
N ARG A 82 -1.23 -10.79 -3.66
CA ARG A 82 -2.17 -10.78 -4.79
C ARG A 82 -2.27 -9.38 -5.38
N PHE A 83 -2.30 -9.28 -6.71
CA PHE A 83 -2.47 -8.02 -7.42
C PHE A 83 -3.72 -8.05 -8.32
N SER A 84 -4.41 -6.91 -8.39
CA SER A 84 -5.39 -6.56 -9.41
C SER A 84 -4.94 -5.26 -10.06
N PHE A 85 -4.30 -5.38 -11.22
CA PHE A 85 -3.84 -4.26 -12.03
C PHE A 85 -4.90 -3.84 -13.05
N GLY A 86 -4.82 -2.62 -13.56
CA GLY A 86 -5.78 -2.06 -14.51
C GLY A 86 -7.18 -1.90 -13.93
N CYS A 87 -7.32 -1.90 -12.60
CA CYS A 87 -8.60 -1.88 -11.90
C CYS A 87 -8.58 -0.83 -10.79
N THR A 88 -9.71 -0.17 -10.57
CA THR A 88 -9.87 0.84 -9.52
C THR A 88 -10.93 0.44 -8.50
N VAL A 89 -10.70 0.73 -7.22
CA VAL A 89 -11.73 0.57 -6.18
C VAL A 89 -12.81 1.65 -6.37
N LEU A 90 -14.02 1.24 -6.71
CA LEU A 90 -15.17 2.16 -6.88
C LEU A 90 -15.92 2.40 -5.57
N HIS A 91 -16.16 1.33 -4.81
CA HIS A 91 -16.97 1.41 -3.60
C HIS A 91 -16.36 0.59 -2.46
N VAL A 92 -16.54 1.11 -1.26
CA VAL A 92 -16.19 0.43 0.00
C VAL A 92 -17.37 0.53 0.94
N ALA A 93 -17.74 -0.60 1.53
CA ALA A 93 -18.81 -0.69 2.48
C ALA A 93 -18.39 -1.57 3.67
N PRO A 94 -18.66 -1.14 4.92
CA PRO A 94 -18.52 -2.03 6.06
C PRO A 94 -19.50 -3.19 5.94
N GLN A 95 -19.13 -4.32 6.55
CA GLN A 95 -19.93 -5.53 6.62
C GLN A 95 -20.30 -5.82 8.09
N GLY A 96 -21.37 -6.59 8.31
CA GLY A 96 -21.87 -6.86 9.66
C GLY A 96 -20.94 -7.69 10.56
N ASP A 97 -19.87 -8.24 10.00
CA ASP A 97 -18.85 -9.04 10.69
C ASP A 97 -17.58 -8.24 11.05
N GLY A 98 -17.63 -6.90 10.91
CA GLY A 98 -16.50 -6.02 11.18
C GLY A 98 -15.45 -5.99 10.07
N ARG A 99 -15.73 -6.57 8.90
CA ARG A 99 -14.87 -6.49 7.71
C ARG A 99 -15.39 -5.46 6.72
N TRP A 100 -14.63 -5.26 5.65
CA TRP A 100 -14.94 -4.39 4.53
C TRP A 100 -15.22 -5.21 3.28
N GLN A 101 -16.19 -4.78 2.49
CA GLN A 101 -16.38 -5.23 1.12
C GLN A 101 -16.02 -4.08 0.18
N LEU A 102 -15.20 -4.39 -0.81
CA LEU A 102 -14.73 -3.46 -1.83
C LEU A 102 -15.18 -3.96 -3.19
N ARG A 103 -15.71 -3.07 -4.03
CA ARG A 103 -16.08 -3.36 -5.41
C ARG A 103 -15.15 -2.62 -6.36
N LEU A 104 -14.53 -3.36 -7.27
CA LEU A 104 -13.70 -2.83 -8.34
C LEU A 104 -14.55 -2.47 -9.56
N ASP A 105 -13.98 -1.70 -10.48
CA ASP A 105 -14.61 -1.28 -11.74
C ASP A 105 -14.82 -2.42 -12.75
N ASP A 106 -14.01 -3.46 -12.69
CA ASP A 106 -14.20 -4.71 -13.45
C ASP A 106 -15.32 -5.62 -12.88
N GLY A 107 -15.98 -5.20 -11.79
CA GLY A 107 -17.02 -5.95 -11.09
C GLY A 107 -16.50 -6.94 -10.05
N THR A 108 -15.19 -7.09 -9.89
CA THR A 108 -14.58 -7.93 -8.85
C THR A 108 -14.95 -7.39 -7.46
N CYS A 109 -15.32 -8.30 -6.55
CA CYS A 109 -15.56 -7.98 -5.15
C CYS A 109 -14.44 -8.60 -4.28
N VAL A 110 -13.87 -7.78 -3.39
CA VAL A 110 -12.85 -8.22 -2.43
C VAL A 110 -13.36 -7.98 -1.02
N ARG A 111 -13.07 -8.90 -0.10
CA ARG A 111 -13.35 -8.72 1.33
C ARG A 111 -12.05 -8.64 2.11
N ALA A 112 -11.94 -7.65 3.00
CA ALA A 112 -10.74 -7.40 3.79
C ALA A 112 -11.07 -7.04 5.24
N GLY A 113 -10.22 -7.40 6.20
CA GLY A 113 -10.36 -6.94 7.58
C GLY A 113 -9.98 -5.46 7.74
N TYR A 114 -8.96 -5.03 7.00
CA TYR A 114 -8.44 -3.67 7.03
C TYR A 114 -8.16 -3.14 5.63
N ILE A 115 -8.07 -1.82 5.50
CA ILE A 115 -7.72 -1.14 4.24
C ILE A 115 -6.53 -0.22 4.48
N ILE A 116 -5.54 -0.27 3.60
CA ILE A 116 -4.44 0.70 3.53
C ILE A 116 -4.58 1.48 2.23
N LEU A 117 -4.70 2.80 2.33
CA LEU A 117 -4.73 3.71 1.20
C LEU A 117 -3.31 4.21 0.92
N ALA A 118 -2.74 3.73 -0.18
CA ALA A 118 -1.39 4.04 -0.66
C ALA A 118 -1.43 4.58 -2.11
N ALA A 119 -2.51 5.27 -2.47
CA ALA A 119 -2.81 5.75 -3.82
C ALA A 119 -1.94 6.95 -4.26
N GLY A 120 -0.91 7.30 -3.49
CA GLY A 120 -0.05 8.46 -3.75
C GLY A 120 -0.86 9.76 -3.86
N LEU A 121 -0.56 10.55 -4.89
CA LEU A 121 -1.25 11.82 -5.16
C LEU A 121 -2.60 11.64 -5.88
N GLY A 122 -2.96 10.42 -6.28
CA GLY A 122 -4.11 10.14 -7.15
C GLY A 122 -3.84 9.01 -8.14
N LEU A 123 -4.78 8.78 -9.05
CA LEU A 123 -4.61 7.79 -10.12
C LEU A 123 -3.79 8.40 -11.26
N PHE A 124 -3.02 7.57 -11.95
CA PHE A 124 -2.35 7.95 -13.19
C PHE A 124 -3.19 7.52 -14.38
N SER A 125 -3.49 8.46 -15.25
CA SER A 125 -3.97 8.17 -16.60
C SER A 125 -2.77 8.11 -17.53
N VAL A 126 -2.41 6.90 -17.97
CA VAL A 126 -1.33 6.69 -18.92
C VAL A 126 -1.94 6.57 -20.32
N PRO A 127 -1.49 7.38 -21.29
CA PRO A 127 -2.02 7.28 -22.65
C PRO A 127 -1.64 5.93 -23.30
N PRO A 128 -2.47 5.39 -24.21
CA PRO A 128 -2.17 4.15 -24.92
C PRO A 128 -0.84 4.20 -25.67
N GLU A 129 -0.20 3.03 -25.85
CA GLU A 129 1.07 2.90 -26.57
C GLU A 129 1.05 3.63 -27.93
N GLY A 130 2.12 4.40 -28.19
CA GLY A 130 2.30 5.15 -29.43
C GLY A 130 1.77 6.59 -29.40
N ARG A 131 1.15 7.05 -28.30
CA ARG A 131 0.84 8.48 -28.09
C ARG A 131 1.93 9.16 -27.26
N THR A 132 2.26 10.40 -27.61
CA THR A 132 3.34 11.20 -26.98
C THR A 132 2.85 12.09 -25.83
N GLU A 133 1.66 11.84 -25.29
CA GLU A 133 1.13 12.60 -24.16
C GLU A 133 1.81 12.16 -22.86
N GLU A 134 2.07 13.09 -21.95
CA GLU A 134 2.61 12.76 -20.63
C GLU A 134 1.52 12.15 -19.74
N ALA A 135 1.90 11.24 -18.85
CA ALA A 135 0.97 10.68 -17.86
C ALA A 135 0.40 11.80 -16.98
N GLN A 136 -0.91 11.81 -16.80
CA GLN A 136 -1.60 12.84 -16.01
C GLN A 136 -2.13 12.27 -14.70
N LEU A 137 -2.09 13.08 -13.65
CA LEU A 137 -2.70 12.76 -12.37
C LEU A 137 -4.19 13.08 -12.42
N VAL A 138 -5.04 12.11 -12.09
CA VAL A 138 -6.49 12.26 -12.03
C VAL A 138 -7.02 11.85 -10.64
N SER A 139 -8.13 12.45 -10.23
CA SER A 139 -8.81 12.06 -8.99
C SER A 139 -9.44 10.68 -9.16
N GLY A 140 -9.06 9.72 -8.32
CA GLY A 140 -9.74 8.42 -8.24
C GLY A 140 -10.98 8.45 -7.35
N PRO A 141 -11.80 7.37 -7.34
CA PRO A 141 -13.03 7.30 -6.53
C PRO A 141 -12.80 7.46 -5.03
N VAL A 142 -11.60 7.14 -4.53
CA VAL A 142 -11.20 7.39 -3.13
C VAL A 142 -11.22 8.89 -2.79
N ALA A 143 -11.09 9.77 -3.78
CA ALA A 143 -11.22 11.23 -3.62
C ALA A 143 -12.57 11.62 -3.00
N ASP A 144 -13.64 10.93 -3.39
CA ASP A 144 -15.02 11.24 -3.03
C ASP A 144 -15.45 10.61 -1.69
N TRP A 145 -14.59 9.82 -1.06
CA TRP A 145 -14.92 9.19 0.22
C TRP A 145 -14.84 10.24 1.35
N PRO A 146 -15.70 10.14 2.37
CA PRO A 146 -15.87 11.17 3.40
C PRO A 146 -14.75 11.17 4.45
N PHE A 147 -13.48 11.04 4.01
CA PHE A 147 -12.31 11.13 4.86
C PHE A 147 -11.92 12.58 5.13
N ALA A 148 -11.49 12.84 6.36
CA ALA A 148 -10.87 14.12 6.68
C ALA A 148 -9.61 14.32 5.84
N ARG A 149 -9.44 15.51 5.26
CA ARG A 149 -8.31 15.85 4.40
C ARG A 149 -7.65 17.15 4.85
N SER A 150 -6.34 17.22 4.68
CA SER A 150 -5.52 18.41 4.92
C SER A 150 -4.41 18.46 3.87
N ARG A 151 -4.09 19.66 3.36
CA ARG A 151 -2.97 19.93 2.43
C ARG A 151 -2.81 18.92 1.29
N GLY A 152 -3.94 18.41 0.76
CA GLY A 152 -3.97 17.48 -0.37
C GLY A 152 -3.79 16.00 -0.03
N GLY A 153 -3.76 15.60 1.24
CA GLY A 153 -3.73 14.20 1.69
C GLY A 153 -4.82 13.88 2.72
N MET A 154 -5.00 12.60 3.02
CA MET A 154 -5.90 12.12 4.08
C MET A 154 -5.28 12.36 5.45
N THR A 155 -6.01 13.01 6.35
CA THR A 155 -5.56 13.24 7.72
C THR A 155 -5.46 11.91 8.47
N VAL A 156 -4.34 11.68 9.14
CA VAL A 156 -4.07 10.46 9.90
C VAL A 156 -3.48 10.76 11.29
N ASP A 157 -3.64 9.80 12.21
CA ASP A 157 -2.91 9.79 13.48
C ASP A 157 -1.43 9.44 13.22
N PRO A 158 -0.44 10.29 13.57
CA PRO A 158 0.98 10.03 13.30
C PRO A 158 1.56 8.80 14.02
N SER A 159 0.89 8.28 15.05
CA SER A 159 1.35 7.12 15.82
C SER A 159 0.91 5.78 15.23
N THR A 160 -0.10 5.78 14.36
CA THR A 160 -0.70 4.56 13.77
C THR A 160 -0.93 4.66 12.27
N PHE A 161 -0.94 5.86 11.71
CA PHE A 161 -1.39 6.20 10.35
C PHE A 161 -2.82 5.76 10.02
N GLU A 162 -3.65 5.61 11.06
CA GLU A 162 -5.09 5.39 10.89
C GLU A 162 -5.78 6.70 10.52
N THR A 163 -6.75 6.62 9.63
CA THR A 163 -7.60 7.75 9.23
C THR A 163 -8.69 8.01 10.29
N SER A 164 -9.57 8.98 10.02
CA SER A 164 -10.78 9.18 10.83
C SER A 164 -11.77 8.00 10.77
N CYS A 165 -11.56 7.02 9.88
CA CYS A 165 -12.37 5.82 9.77
C CYS A 165 -11.61 4.63 10.34
N ALA A 166 -12.12 4.06 11.43
CA ALA A 166 -11.48 2.93 12.11
C ALA A 166 -11.31 1.73 11.16
N GLY A 167 -10.11 1.17 11.12
CA GLY A 167 -9.72 0.06 10.24
C GLY A 167 -9.28 0.48 8.84
N ILE A 168 -9.28 1.79 8.55
CA ILE A 168 -8.76 2.36 7.30
C ILE A 168 -7.53 3.24 7.63
N PHE A 169 -6.41 2.90 7.02
CA PHE A 169 -5.12 3.55 7.18
C PHE A 169 -4.72 4.27 5.90
N ALA A 170 -3.83 5.27 5.99
CA ALA A 170 -3.28 5.92 4.81
C ALA A 170 -1.76 6.17 4.95
N ILE A 171 -0.99 5.83 3.92
CA ILE A 171 0.48 5.88 3.91
C ILE A 171 1.00 6.47 2.59
N GLY A 172 2.27 6.86 2.59
CA GLY A 172 2.93 7.51 1.46
C GLY A 172 2.32 8.89 1.18
N ASP A 173 2.36 9.33 -0.08
CA ASP A 173 1.85 10.64 -0.45
C ASP A 173 0.32 10.79 -0.32
N ALA A 174 -0.37 9.69 -0.02
CA ALA A 174 -1.82 9.67 0.18
C ALA A 174 -2.27 10.27 1.52
N CYS A 175 -1.37 10.39 2.51
CA CYS A 175 -1.69 10.91 3.84
C CYS A 175 -1.02 12.26 4.15
N ASP A 176 -1.59 12.96 5.14
CA ASP A 176 -1.08 14.21 5.69
C ASP A 176 -1.17 14.20 7.22
N TYR A 177 -0.18 14.84 7.86
CA TYR A 177 -0.08 15.01 9.31
C TYR A 177 0.96 16.09 9.65
N PRO A 178 0.97 16.66 10.87
CA PRO A 178 1.97 17.66 11.25
C PRO A 178 3.41 17.15 11.06
N GLY A 179 4.19 17.85 10.23
CA GLY A 179 5.56 17.45 9.90
C GLY A 179 5.70 16.44 8.77
N LYS A 180 4.62 16.13 8.03
CA LYS A 180 4.68 15.26 6.84
C LYS A 180 5.73 15.76 5.84
N VAL A 181 6.57 14.83 5.40
CA VAL A 181 7.50 15.03 4.27
C VAL A 181 7.21 13.96 3.22
N LYS A 182 6.89 14.39 1.99
CA LYS A 182 6.55 13.51 0.86
C LYS A 182 7.80 12.88 0.26
N LEU A 183 8.29 11.85 0.91
CA LEU A 183 9.47 11.10 0.51
C LEU A 183 9.24 9.60 0.69
N ILE A 184 9.91 8.79 -0.12
CA ILE A 184 9.81 7.32 -0.09
C ILE A 184 10.20 6.76 1.28
N LEU A 185 11.26 7.30 1.91
CA LEU A 185 11.69 6.85 3.24
C LEU A 185 10.65 7.11 4.33
N SER A 186 9.91 8.23 4.27
CA SER A 186 8.78 8.51 5.16
C SER A 186 7.70 7.46 4.95
N ALA A 187 7.40 7.15 3.69
CA ALA A 187 6.41 6.14 3.34
C ALA A 187 6.74 4.74 3.89
N PHE A 188 8.02 4.38 3.97
CA PHE A 188 8.44 3.12 4.59
C PHE A 188 8.24 3.10 6.10
N HIS A 189 8.54 4.21 6.79
CA HIS A 189 8.22 4.37 8.20
C HIS A 189 6.70 4.29 8.44
N GLU A 190 5.92 4.95 7.59
CA GLU A 190 4.47 4.98 7.66
C GLU A 190 3.86 3.58 7.50
N ALA A 191 4.32 2.84 6.51
CA ALA A 191 3.96 1.43 6.32
C ALA A 191 4.29 0.58 7.55
N ALA A 192 5.45 0.77 8.18
CA ALA A 192 5.84 0.00 9.36
C ALA A 192 4.91 0.23 10.55
N LEU A 193 4.55 1.49 10.85
CA LEU A 193 3.64 1.77 11.97
C LEU A 193 2.18 1.36 11.67
N ALA A 194 1.68 1.61 10.46
CA ALA A 194 0.33 1.20 10.05
C ALA A 194 0.12 -0.31 10.18
N THR A 195 1.06 -1.08 9.66
CA THR A 195 0.99 -2.55 9.68
C THR A 195 1.18 -3.12 11.08
N GLN A 196 1.96 -2.44 11.94
CA GLN A 196 2.10 -2.83 13.35
C GLN A 196 0.81 -2.58 14.13
N GLU A 197 0.07 -1.50 13.85
CA GLU A 197 -1.25 -1.27 14.45
C GLU A 197 -2.25 -2.34 14.00
N ILE A 198 -2.29 -2.67 12.70
CA ILE A 198 -3.09 -3.78 12.19
C ILE A 198 -2.75 -5.10 12.90
N ARG A 199 -1.46 -5.42 13.05
CA ARG A 199 -0.99 -6.61 13.75
C ARG A 199 -1.50 -6.69 15.18
N LYS A 200 -1.45 -5.58 15.93
CA LYS A 200 -1.96 -5.53 17.31
C LYS A 200 -3.46 -5.83 17.35
N ARG A 201 -4.24 -5.27 16.44
CA ARG A 201 -5.70 -5.47 16.39
C ARG A 201 -6.08 -6.90 16.02
N VAL A 202 -5.39 -7.48 15.05
CA VAL A 202 -5.54 -8.91 14.69
C VAL A 202 -5.21 -9.81 15.89
N ALA A 203 -4.22 -9.42 16.71
CA ALA A 203 -3.86 -10.12 17.95
C ALA A 203 -4.80 -9.83 19.14
N GLY A 204 -5.97 -9.22 18.92
CA GLY A 204 -6.94 -8.90 19.99
C GLY A 204 -6.51 -7.77 20.93
N GLY A 205 -5.64 -6.86 20.47
CA GLY A 205 -5.13 -5.73 21.26
C GLY A 205 -4.03 -6.10 22.27
N GLY A 206 -3.59 -7.36 22.30
CA GLY A 206 -2.51 -7.83 23.17
C GLY A 206 -1.15 -7.24 22.81
N ARG A 207 -0.19 -7.34 23.75
CA ARG A 207 1.20 -6.96 23.48
C ARG A 207 1.82 -7.94 22.49
N VAL A 208 2.16 -7.46 21.30
CA VAL A 208 2.82 -8.29 20.29
C VAL A 208 4.35 -8.12 20.37
N PRO A 209 5.13 -9.19 20.59
CA PRO A 209 6.59 -9.10 20.65
C PRO A 209 7.20 -8.57 19.37
N ILE A 210 8.22 -7.71 19.52
CA ILE A 210 9.07 -7.30 18.41
C ILE A 210 10.06 -8.43 18.13
N GLU A 211 10.12 -8.83 16.88
CA GLU A 211 11.06 -9.82 16.37
C GLU A 211 11.92 -9.15 15.31
N TYR A 212 13.22 -9.43 15.33
CA TYR A 212 14.15 -8.89 14.34
C TYR A 212 14.33 -9.90 13.21
N THR A 213 14.35 -9.40 11.98
CA THR A 213 14.53 -10.21 10.77
C THR A 213 15.83 -11.01 10.77
N THR A 214 16.85 -10.54 11.50
CA THR A 214 18.17 -11.15 11.60
C THR A 214 18.24 -12.33 12.56
N THR A 215 17.42 -12.35 13.62
CA THR A 215 17.54 -13.32 14.71
C THR A 215 16.30 -14.21 14.89
N SER A 216 15.14 -13.82 14.38
CA SER A 216 13.93 -14.66 14.46
C SER A 216 13.97 -15.77 13.43
N LYS A 217 14.06 -17.02 13.90
CA LYS A 217 13.99 -18.21 13.05
C LYS A 217 12.69 -18.25 12.23
N ARG A 218 11.55 -17.92 12.85
CA ARG A 218 10.23 -17.89 12.18
C ARG A 218 10.26 -16.91 11.00
N ILE A 219 10.77 -15.70 11.20
CA ILE A 219 10.84 -14.69 10.13
C ILE A 219 11.78 -15.17 9.01
N ARG A 220 12.93 -15.75 9.36
CA ARG A 220 13.89 -16.25 8.38
C ARG A 220 13.27 -17.37 7.52
N GLU A 221 12.58 -18.33 8.14
CA GLU A 221 11.80 -19.37 7.45
C GLU A 221 10.73 -18.77 6.51
N MET A 222 9.98 -17.75 6.96
CA MET A 222 8.98 -17.06 6.12
C MET A 222 9.61 -16.31 4.93
N LEU A 223 10.85 -15.85 5.06
CA LEU A 223 11.60 -15.20 3.99
C LEU A 223 12.30 -16.19 3.06
N GLY A 224 12.17 -17.50 3.28
CA GLY A 224 12.89 -18.53 2.56
C GLY A 224 14.41 -18.43 2.75
N ARG A 225 14.84 -17.96 3.93
CA ARG A 225 16.24 -17.86 4.34
C ARG A 225 16.41 -18.81 5.52
N ASP A 226 17.25 -19.83 5.39
CA ASP A 226 17.44 -20.97 6.31
C ASP A 226 16.53 -22.18 6.08
#